data_AF-A0A2U3AWJ2-F1
#
_entry.id   AF-A0A2U3AWJ2-F1
#
_cell.length_a   1.000
_cell.length_b   1.000
_cell.length_c   1.000
_cell.angle_alpha   90.00
_cell.angle_beta   90.00
_cell.angle_gamma   90.00
#
_symmetry.space_group_name_H-M   'P 1'
#
loop_
_entity.id
_entity.type
_entity.pdbx_description
1 polymer ?
#
loop_
_entity_poly.entity_id
_entity_poly.type
_entity_poly.pdbx_seq_one_letter_code
_entity_poly.pdbx_strand_id
1 'polypeptide(L)'
;MAKKQPIKNDDATINFRISKELKAEIEKKAVEKNVTTSAYLRELLEKVHNGDYCHHEVIKSRIYEFLFSREFLQLMIWIYSKKINSDKAEGEEELNNYVKTLKRIEGHLPNDLVREFDKVLFDIYRIRDDKYNKYYSFHSYSSDGSRTFSLEKVEKFLLNNFKLYMFIGSIHQKSKYPTN
;
A
#
# COMPACT_ATOMS: atom_id res chain seq x y z
N MET A 1 -6.83 33.04 -52.99
CA MET A 1 -5.62 32.56 -52.29
C MET A 1 -5.91 32.53 -50.79
N ALA A 2 -6.15 31.35 -50.22
CA ALA A 2 -6.37 31.23 -48.78
C ALA A 2 -5.04 31.41 -48.05
N LYS A 3 -4.95 32.43 -47.18
CA LYS A 3 -3.78 32.64 -46.32
C LYS A 3 -3.69 31.46 -45.35
N LYS A 4 -2.61 30.67 -45.43
CA LYS A 4 -2.28 29.68 -44.39
C LYS A 4 -2.17 30.41 -43.06
N GLN A 5 -2.99 30.01 -42.08
CA GLN A 5 -2.85 30.51 -40.72
C GLN A 5 -1.53 29.99 -40.12
N PRO A 6 -0.73 30.85 -39.48
CA PRO A 6 0.47 30.41 -38.79
C PRO A 6 0.08 29.54 -37.60
N ILE A 7 0.78 28.43 -37.41
CA ILE A 7 0.68 27.61 -36.21
C ILE A 7 1.04 28.51 -35.03
N LYS A 8 0.06 28.88 -34.20
CA LYS A 8 0.29 29.60 -32.95
C LYS A 8 0.85 28.62 -31.94
N ASN A 9 2.11 28.78 -31.56
CA ASN A 9 2.58 28.29 -30.27
C ASN A 9 1.95 29.19 -29.19
N ASP A 10 0.70 28.91 -28.82
CA ASP A 10 -0.05 29.61 -27.76
C ASP A 10 0.42 29.18 -26.35
N ASP A 11 1.72 28.89 -26.17
CA ASP A 11 2.27 28.55 -24.87
C ASP A 11 2.30 29.80 -23.98
N ALA A 12 1.45 29.81 -22.94
CA ALA A 12 1.42 30.87 -21.95
C ALA A 12 2.75 30.93 -21.17
N THR A 13 3.41 32.09 -21.18
CA THR A 13 4.64 32.29 -20.42
C THR A 13 4.32 32.85 -19.04
N ILE A 14 4.88 32.24 -17.99
CA ILE A 14 4.74 32.70 -16.60
C ILE A 14 6.13 33.01 -16.05
N ASN A 15 6.31 34.21 -15.49
CA ASN A 15 7.55 34.62 -14.83
C ASN A 15 7.45 34.41 -13.32
N PHE A 16 8.24 33.48 -12.78
CA PHE A 16 8.34 33.23 -11.35
C PHE A 16 9.50 34.01 -10.72
N ARG A 17 9.23 34.69 -9.61
CA ARG A 17 10.27 35.16 -8.68
C ARG A 17 10.42 34.15 -7.56
N ILE A 18 11.59 33.53 -7.47
CA ILE A 18 11.94 32.54 -6.45
C ILE A 18 13.28 32.92 -5.82
N SER A 19 13.55 32.39 -4.63
CA SER A 19 14.84 32.58 -3.98
C SER A 19 15.96 31.87 -4.75
N LYS A 20 17.20 32.30 -4.56
CA LYS A 20 18.37 31.68 -5.22
C LYS A 20 18.56 30.23 -4.77
N GLU A 21 18.27 29.96 -3.50
CA GLU A 21 18.36 28.65 -2.88
C GLU A 21 17.37 27.69 -3.53
N LEU A 22 16.10 28.11 -3.68
CA LEU A 22 15.07 27.30 -4.33
C LEU A 22 15.40 27.03 -5.80
N LYS A 23 15.91 28.03 -6.52
CA LYS A 23 16.36 27.85 -7.91
C LYS A 23 17.44 26.77 -8.02
N ALA A 24 18.44 26.82 -7.14
CA ALA A 24 19.53 25.85 -7.14
C ALA A 24 19.03 24.42 -6.84
N GLU A 25 18.07 24.25 -5.93
CA GLU A 25 17.47 22.94 -5.65
C GLU A 25 16.69 22.39 -6.86
N ILE A 26 15.92 23.23 -7.54
CA ILE A 26 15.15 22.84 -8.74
C ILE A 26 16.12 22.40 -9.86
N GLU A 27 17.18 23.17 -10.10
CA GLU A 27 18.20 22.83 -11.10
C GLU A 27 18.91 21.51 -10.75
N LYS A 28 19.29 21.31 -9.48
CA LYS A 28 19.88 20.06 -9.02
C LYS A 28 18.96 18.87 -9.27
N LYS A 29 17.68 18.95 -8.91
CA LYS A 29 16.69 17.87 -9.12
C LYS A 29 16.40 17.61 -10.59
N ALA A 30 16.44 18.64 -11.44
CA ALA A 30 16.30 18.48 -12.88
C ALA A 30 17.49 17.70 -13.48
N VAL A 31 18.71 18.00 -13.03
CA VAL A 31 19.93 17.27 -13.41
C VAL A 31 19.87 15.81 -12.95
N GLU A 32 19.48 15.55 -11.70
CA GLU A 32 19.32 14.19 -11.16
C GLU A 32 18.34 13.34 -11.98
N LYS A 33 17.30 13.98 -12.54
CA LYS A 33 16.31 13.34 -13.40
C LYS A 33 16.65 13.34 -14.89
N ASN A 34 17.79 13.90 -15.27
CA ASN A 34 18.23 14.04 -16.66
C ASN A 34 17.19 14.76 -17.56
N VAL A 35 16.59 15.84 -17.04
CA VAL A 35 15.61 16.68 -17.77
C VAL A 35 15.98 18.16 -17.66
N THR A 36 15.40 19.00 -18.53
CA THR A 36 15.60 20.45 -18.43
C THR A 36 14.88 21.02 -17.21
N THR A 37 15.39 22.12 -16.65
CA THR A 37 14.74 22.84 -15.52
C THR A 37 13.30 23.22 -15.84
N SER A 38 13.01 23.65 -17.08
CA SER A 38 11.66 23.99 -17.52
C SER A 38 10.73 22.77 -17.63
N ALA A 39 11.23 21.64 -18.13
CA ALA A 39 10.46 20.39 -18.17
C ALA A 39 10.17 19.88 -16.75
N TYR A 40 11.17 19.90 -15.87
CA TYR A 40 11.01 19.54 -14.46
C TYR A 40 9.97 20.42 -13.76
N LEU A 41 10.05 21.74 -13.94
CA LEU A 41 9.12 22.68 -13.30
C LEU A 41 7.69 22.52 -13.84
N ARG A 42 7.53 22.29 -15.15
CA ARG A 42 6.23 21.99 -15.75
C ARG A 42 5.63 20.72 -15.18
N GLU A 43 6.39 19.63 -15.15
CA GLU A 43 5.94 18.35 -14.57
C GLU A 43 5.59 18.48 -13.09
N LEU A 44 6.37 19.26 -12.33
CA LEU A 44 6.10 19.53 -10.92
C LEU A 44 4.79 20.31 -10.75
N LEU A 45 4.57 21.37 -11.53
CA LEU A 45 3.35 22.17 -11.48
C LEU A 45 2.13 21.36 -11.91
N GLU A 46 2.25 20.54 -12.96
CA GLU A 46 1.21 19.60 -13.38
C GLU A 46 0.86 18.63 -12.26
N LYS A 47 1.88 18.04 -11.60
CA LYS A 47 1.69 17.13 -10.45
C LYS A 47 1.05 17.80 -9.24
N VAL A 48 1.38 19.07 -8.97
CA VAL A 48 0.75 19.80 -7.88
C VAL A 48 -0.71 20.09 -8.22
N HIS A 49 -0.97 20.53 -9.44
CA HIS A 49 -2.31 20.94 -9.86
C HIS A 49 -3.27 19.74 -10.05
N ASN A 50 -2.77 18.59 -10.46
CA ASN A 50 -3.57 17.37 -10.60
C ASN A 50 -3.66 16.55 -9.29
N GLY A 51 -2.99 16.99 -8.22
CA GLY A 51 -2.99 16.33 -6.91
C GLY A 51 -2.02 15.14 -6.78
N ASP A 52 -1.34 14.73 -7.84
CA ASP A 52 -0.38 13.62 -7.85
C ASP A 52 0.81 13.87 -6.91
N TYR A 53 1.20 15.13 -6.71
CA TYR A 53 2.31 15.52 -5.85
C TYR A 53 2.11 15.03 -4.41
N CYS A 54 0.88 15.13 -3.90
CA CYS A 54 0.53 14.68 -2.55
C CYS A 54 0.07 13.21 -2.51
N HIS A 55 -0.23 12.60 -3.66
CA HIS A 55 -0.83 11.27 -3.72
C HIS A 55 0.05 10.19 -3.09
N HIS A 56 1.38 10.27 -3.26
CA HIS A 56 2.32 9.34 -2.62
C HIS A 56 2.27 9.43 -1.09
N GLU A 57 2.28 10.65 -0.53
CA GLU A 57 2.20 10.87 0.91
C GLU A 57 0.83 10.45 1.49
N VAL A 58 -0.26 10.65 0.73
CA VAL A 58 -1.60 10.18 1.14
C VAL A 58 -1.67 8.65 1.17
N ILE A 59 -1.17 7.96 0.14
CA ILE A 59 -1.12 6.48 0.11
C ILE A 59 -0.27 5.97 1.27
N LYS A 60 0.89 6.58 1.48
CA LYS A 60 1.78 6.28 2.59
C LYS A 60 1.05 6.46 3.92
N SER A 61 0.48 7.63 4.21
CA SER A 61 -0.27 7.89 5.44
C SER A 61 -1.34 6.83 5.68
N ARG A 62 -2.15 6.52 4.66
CA ARG A 62 -3.21 5.52 4.74
C ARG A 62 -2.68 4.11 5.08
N ILE A 63 -1.58 3.69 4.47
CA ILE A 63 -0.97 2.38 4.76
C ILE A 63 -0.42 2.37 6.18
N TYR A 64 0.30 3.42 6.59
CA TYR A 64 0.82 3.54 7.95
C TYR A 64 -0.32 3.54 8.98
N GLU A 65 -1.37 4.33 8.78
CA GLU A 65 -2.55 4.35 9.64
C GLU A 65 -3.17 2.96 9.81
N PHE A 66 -3.23 2.15 8.75
CA PHE A 66 -3.70 0.79 8.84
C PHE A 66 -2.74 -0.13 9.62
N LEU A 67 -1.45 -0.14 9.28
CA LEU A 67 -0.46 -1.03 9.90
C LEU A 67 -0.24 -0.74 11.39
N PHE A 68 -0.43 0.53 11.79
CA PHE A 68 -0.34 0.97 13.18
C PHE A 68 -1.71 1.10 13.86
N SER A 69 -2.78 0.70 13.18
CA SER A 69 -4.12 0.68 13.78
C SER A 69 -4.17 -0.33 14.92
N ARG A 70 -4.96 -0.01 15.95
CA ARG A 70 -5.20 -0.92 17.08
C ARG A 70 -5.74 -2.26 16.60
N GLU A 71 -6.64 -2.24 15.63
CA GLU A 71 -7.33 -3.41 15.10
C GLU A 71 -6.34 -4.37 14.40
N PHE A 72 -5.41 -3.83 13.61
CA PHE A 72 -4.39 -4.64 12.95
C PHE A 72 -3.40 -5.22 13.95
N LEU A 73 -2.95 -4.44 14.93
CA LEU A 73 -2.04 -4.93 15.98
C LEU A 73 -2.70 -6.01 16.84
N GLN A 74 -3.98 -5.83 17.20
CA GLN A 74 -4.76 -6.86 17.91
C GLN A 74 -4.88 -8.14 17.09
N LEU A 75 -5.15 -8.03 15.78
CA LEU A 75 -5.18 -9.19 14.89
C LEU A 75 -3.83 -9.91 14.86
N MET A 76 -2.72 -9.18 14.74
CA MET A 76 -1.37 -9.77 14.71
C MET A 76 -1.01 -10.49 16.01
N ILE A 77 -1.30 -9.86 17.15
CA ILE A 77 -1.09 -10.47 18.48
C ILE A 77 -1.94 -11.74 18.62
N TRP A 78 -3.19 -11.70 18.16
CA TRP A 78 -4.09 -12.85 18.18
C TRP A 78 -3.59 -13.99 17.27
N ILE A 79 -3.19 -13.69 16.03
CA ILE A 79 -2.60 -14.70 15.13
C ILE A 79 -1.39 -15.35 15.81
N TYR A 80 -0.52 -14.57 16.46
CA TYR A 80 0.63 -15.11 17.17
C TYR A 80 0.23 -15.98 18.38
N SER A 81 -0.76 -15.55 19.17
CA SER A 81 -1.23 -16.33 20.31
C SER A 81 -1.78 -17.70 19.90
N LYS A 82 -2.39 -17.80 18.71
CA LYS A 82 -2.87 -19.08 18.15
C LYS A 82 -1.78 -20.06 17.74
N LYS A 83 -0.52 -19.63 17.68
CA LYS A 83 0.62 -20.54 17.57
C LYS A 83 0.89 -21.28 18.88
N ILE A 84 0.59 -20.65 20.02
CA ILE A 84 0.83 -21.20 21.36
C ILE A 84 -0.39 -22.00 21.82
N ASN A 85 -1.59 -21.46 21.62
CA ASN A 85 -2.85 -22.11 21.95
C ASN A 85 -3.83 -21.98 20.77
N SER A 86 -4.04 -23.08 20.06
CA SER A 86 -4.93 -23.15 18.89
C SER A 86 -6.41 -23.13 19.24
N ASP A 87 -6.81 -23.21 20.51
CA ASP A 87 -8.20 -23.37 20.91
C ASP A 87 -9.04 -22.15 20.52
N LYS A 88 -10.28 -22.36 20.10
CA LYS A 88 -11.28 -21.32 19.92
C LYS A 88 -11.76 -20.87 21.29
N ALA A 89 -11.27 -19.72 21.72
CA ALA A 89 -11.66 -19.07 22.98
C ALA A 89 -12.48 -17.78 22.73
N GLU A 90 -12.46 -17.28 21.50
CA GLU A 90 -13.03 -15.99 21.13
C GLU A 90 -14.55 -16.05 21.02
N GLY A 91 -15.19 -14.95 21.43
CA GLY A 91 -16.60 -14.70 21.17
C GLY A 91 -16.87 -14.36 19.70
N GLU A 92 -18.14 -14.44 19.30
CA GLU A 92 -18.55 -14.13 17.92
C GLU A 92 -18.22 -12.68 17.52
N GLU A 93 -18.38 -11.73 18.44
CA GLU A 93 -18.06 -10.32 18.22
C GLU A 93 -16.56 -10.10 17.94
N GLU A 94 -15.69 -10.73 18.72
CA GLU A 94 -14.23 -10.66 18.53
C GLU A 94 -13.83 -11.22 17.17
N LEU A 95 -14.38 -12.39 16.81
CA LEU A 95 -14.15 -12.97 15.49
C LEU A 95 -14.65 -12.06 14.38
N ASN A 96 -15.79 -11.39 14.56
CA ASN A 96 -16.32 -10.46 13.56
C ASN A 96 -15.40 -9.24 13.38
N ASN A 97 -14.78 -8.77 14.46
CA ASN A 97 -13.78 -7.70 14.39
C ASN A 97 -12.53 -8.16 13.63
N TYR A 98 -12.03 -9.37 13.89
CA TYR A 98 -10.91 -9.92 13.10
C TYR A 98 -11.25 -10.06 11.62
N VAL A 99 -12.44 -10.57 11.28
CA VAL A 99 -12.90 -10.67 9.88
C VAL A 99 -12.98 -9.29 9.22
N LYS A 100 -13.48 -8.26 9.91
CA LYS A 100 -13.51 -6.88 9.39
C LYS A 100 -12.10 -6.37 9.10
N THR A 101 -11.14 -6.60 9.99
CA THR A 101 -9.74 -6.20 9.79
C THR A 101 -9.12 -6.96 8.62
N LEU A 102 -9.31 -8.29 8.54
CA LEU A 102 -8.80 -9.14 7.47
C LEU A 102 -9.32 -8.69 6.09
N LYS A 103 -10.60 -8.33 5.98
CA LYS A 103 -11.17 -7.81 4.71
C LYS A 103 -10.56 -6.46 4.29
N ARG A 104 -10.07 -5.66 5.23
CA ARG A 104 -9.42 -4.37 4.94
C ARG A 104 -7.96 -4.51 4.52
N ILE A 105 -7.35 -5.69 4.67
CA ILE A 105 -5.95 -5.92 4.31
C ILE A 105 -5.73 -5.72 2.81
N GLU A 106 -6.74 -6.04 2.00
CA GLU A 106 -6.74 -5.72 0.58
C GLU A 106 -6.54 -4.21 0.36
N GLY A 107 -5.49 -3.86 -0.40
CA GLY A 107 -5.11 -2.47 -0.66
C GLY A 107 -4.18 -1.83 0.37
N HIS A 108 -3.88 -2.50 1.49
CA HIS A 108 -2.90 -2.00 2.49
C HIS A 108 -1.68 -2.90 2.60
N LEU A 109 -1.71 -4.11 2.05
CA LEU A 109 -0.57 -5.02 1.97
C LEU A 109 -0.36 -5.58 0.55
N PRO A 110 0.87 -6.00 0.22
CA PRO A 110 1.17 -6.73 -1.01
C PRO A 110 0.35 -8.02 -1.16
N ASN A 111 0.00 -8.40 -2.39
CA ASN A 111 -0.85 -9.55 -2.69
C ASN A 111 -0.33 -10.88 -2.12
N ASP A 112 0.98 -11.06 -2.03
CA ASP A 112 1.59 -12.24 -1.43
C ASP A 112 1.31 -12.33 0.09
N LEU A 113 1.24 -11.20 0.78
CA LEU A 113 0.83 -11.15 2.18
C LEU A 113 -0.68 -11.26 2.34
N VAL A 114 -1.47 -10.63 1.46
CA VAL A 114 -2.94 -10.78 1.45
C VAL A 114 -3.31 -12.26 1.45
N ARG A 115 -2.67 -13.06 0.59
CA ARG A 115 -2.85 -14.51 0.54
C ARG A 115 -2.52 -15.25 1.83
N GLU A 116 -1.55 -14.77 2.62
CA GLU A 116 -1.29 -15.35 3.93
C GLU A 116 -2.45 -15.06 4.88
N PHE A 117 -2.95 -13.82 4.92
CA PHE A 117 -4.09 -13.45 5.74
C PHE A 117 -5.41 -14.13 5.30
N ASP A 118 -5.57 -14.44 4.01
CA ASP A 118 -6.70 -15.23 3.51
C ASP A 118 -6.75 -16.64 4.12
N LYS A 119 -5.60 -17.25 4.43
CA LYS A 119 -5.55 -18.55 5.13
C LYS A 119 -6.16 -18.44 6.52
N VAL A 120 -5.86 -17.36 7.23
CA VAL A 120 -6.42 -17.06 8.56
C VAL A 120 -7.93 -16.83 8.45
N LEU A 121 -8.36 -16.03 7.48
CA LEU A 121 -9.77 -15.76 7.23
C LEU A 121 -10.56 -17.04 6.92
N PHE A 122 -10.02 -17.90 6.05
CA PHE A 122 -10.63 -19.19 5.71
C PHE A 122 -10.80 -20.07 6.96
N ASP A 123 -9.79 -20.11 7.82
CA ASP A 123 -9.81 -20.94 9.01
C ASP A 123 -10.80 -20.41 10.07
N ILE A 124 -10.96 -19.09 10.18
CA ILE A 124 -12.03 -18.48 11.00
C ILE A 124 -13.41 -18.94 10.51
N TYR A 125 -13.67 -18.94 9.19
CA TYR A 125 -14.93 -19.43 8.65
C TYR A 125 -15.13 -20.92 8.91
N ARG A 126 -14.09 -21.75 8.71
CA ARG A 126 -14.13 -23.18 9.01
C ARG A 126 -14.60 -23.47 10.43
N ILE A 127 -14.06 -22.74 11.42
CA ILE A 127 -14.35 -22.93 12.86
C ILE A 127 -15.68 -22.30 13.28
N ARG A 128 -16.25 -21.40 12.48
CA ARG A 128 -17.61 -20.90 12.68
C ARG A 128 -18.64 -21.90 12.24
N ASP A 129 -18.43 -22.53 11.09
CA ASP A 129 -19.42 -23.42 10.47
C ASP A 129 -19.36 -24.85 11.05
N ASP A 130 -18.19 -25.28 11.54
CA ASP A 130 -17.99 -26.62 12.08
C ASP A 130 -18.27 -26.68 13.60
N LYS A 131 -19.32 -27.41 13.99
CA LYS A 131 -19.68 -27.64 15.40
C LYS A 131 -18.67 -28.48 16.18
N TYR A 132 -17.84 -29.26 15.49
CA TYR A 132 -16.91 -30.22 16.10
C TYR A 132 -15.48 -29.69 16.15
N ASN A 133 -15.15 -28.72 15.30
CA ASN A 133 -13.80 -28.21 15.18
C ASN A 133 -13.58 -26.96 16.05
N LYS A 134 -12.85 -27.16 17.13
CA LYS A 134 -12.59 -26.11 18.13
C LYS A 134 -11.16 -25.56 18.06
N TYR A 135 -10.39 -25.86 17.01
CA TYR A 135 -8.98 -25.52 16.94
C TYR A 135 -8.60 -24.87 15.61
N TYR A 136 -7.86 -23.77 15.68
CA TYR A 136 -7.20 -23.14 14.54
C TYR A 136 -6.08 -24.03 13.99
N SER A 137 -6.07 -24.17 12.68
CA SER A 137 -5.14 -24.97 11.89
C SER A 137 -4.21 -24.14 11.00
N PHE A 138 -4.40 -22.81 10.91
CA PHE A 138 -3.51 -21.95 10.12
C PHE A 138 -2.07 -21.90 10.63
N HIS A 139 -1.75 -22.43 11.83
CA HIS A 139 -0.37 -22.69 12.27
C HIS A 139 0.03 -24.18 12.25
N SER A 140 -0.92 -25.07 11.94
CA SER A 140 -0.63 -26.49 11.84
C SER A 140 0.27 -26.77 10.64
N TYR A 141 1.14 -27.76 10.78
CA TYR A 141 2.03 -28.18 9.72
C TYR A 141 1.22 -28.74 8.54
N SER A 142 1.40 -28.15 7.36
CA SER A 142 0.90 -28.70 6.09
C SER A 142 2.09 -29.12 5.24
N SER A 143 2.02 -30.30 4.63
CA SER A 143 3.12 -30.87 3.83
C SER A 143 3.47 -30.03 2.61
N ASP A 144 2.54 -29.20 2.13
CA ASP A 144 2.70 -28.29 0.99
C ASP A 144 2.84 -26.81 1.40
N GLY A 145 2.76 -26.49 2.71
CA GLY A 145 2.78 -25.13 3.22
C GLY A 145 1.61 -24.25 2.73
N SER A 146 0.66 -24.80 1.97
CA SER A 146 -0.39 -24.03 1.29
C SER A 146 -1.45 -23.54 2.26
N ARG A 147 -1.59 -24.22 3.41
CA ARG A 147 -2.59 -23.92 4.45
C ARG A 147 -2.01 -23.24 5.68
N THR A 148 -0.70 -23.22 5.82
CA THR A 148 -0.01 -22.65 6.98
C THR A 148 0.31 -21.17 6.74
N PHE A 149 -0.04 -20.33 7.70
CA PHE A 149 0.27 -18.90 7.74
C PHE A 149 1.76 -18.68 8.01
N SER A 150 2.42 -17.92 7.14
CA SER A 150 3.84 -17.61 7.29
C SER A 150 4.07 -16.30 8.05
N LEU A 151 4.33 -16.41 9.36
CA LEU A 151 4.77 -15.26 10.18
C LEU A 151 6.04 -14.62 9.62
N GLU A 152 6.97 -15.44 9.09
CA GLU A 152 8.24 -14.98 8.54
C GLU A 152 8.05 -14.02 7.35
N LYS A 153 7.07 -14.29 6.47
CA LYS A 153 6.77 -13.38 5.34
C LYS A 153 6.29 -12.02 5.84
N VAL A 154 5.39 -12.01 6.82
CA VAL A 154 4.84 -10.78 7.40
C VAL A 154 5.95 -10.01 8.13
N GLU A 155 6.76 -10.68 8.93
CA GLU A 155 7.89 -10.08 9.64
C GLU A 155 8.90 -9.46 8.66
N LYS A 156 9.31 -10.21 7.63
CA LYS A 156 10.24 -9.73 6.58
C LYS A 156 9.72 -8.51 5.84
N PHE A 157 8.41 -8.29 5.78
CA PHE A 157 7.83 -7.09 5.20
C PHE A 157 7.79 -5.94 6.20
N LEU A 158 7.25 -6.18 7.40
CA LEU A 158 7.09 -5.14 8.44
C LEU A 158 8.43 -4.56 8.91
N LEU A 159 9.48 -5.38 8.98
CA LEU A 159 10.82 -4.94 9.41
C LEU A 159 11.66 -4.34 8.26
N ASN A 160 11.19 -4.40 7.02
CA ASN A 160 11.95 -3.95 5.86
C ASN A 160 11.34 -2.68 5.26
N ASN A 161 11.86 -1.53 5.71
CA ASN A 161 11.45 -0.21 5.22
C ASN A 161 11.55 -0.06 3.69
N PHE A 162 12.53 -0.72 3.07
CA PHE A 162 12.69 -0.69 1.62
C PHE A 162 11.54 -1.42 0.90
N LYS A 163 11.11 -2.59 1.40
CA LYS A 163 9.95 -3.31 0.83
C LYS A 163 8.66 -2.52 0.97
N LEU A 164 8.44 -1.86 2.12
CA LEU A 164 7.28 -1.00 2.33
C LEU A 164 7.28 0.18 1.35
N TYR A 165 8.43 0.83 1.16
CA TYR A 165 8.57 1.93 0.21
C TYR A 165 8.31 1.49 -1.23
N MET A 166 8.87 0.34 -1.64
CA MET A 166 8.62 -0.24 -2.98
C MET A 166 7.15 -0.57 -3.20
N PHE A 167 6.46 -1.11 -2.18
CA PHE A 167 5.03 -1.39 -2.27
C PHE A 167 4.19 -0.12 -2.44
N ILE A 168 4.43 0.90 -1.61
CA ILE A 168 3.75 2.22 -1.72
C ILE A 168 3.97 2.80 -3.13
N GLY A 169 5.21 2.74 -3.63
CA GLY A 169 5.55 3.16 -4.99
C GLY A 169 4.78 2.40 -6.07
N SER A 170 4.59 1.08 -5.91
CA SER A 170 3.83 0.25 -6.85
C SER A 170 2.34 0.60 -6.91
N ILE A 171 1.73 0.97 -5.76
CA ILE A 171 0.32 1.41 -5.72
C ILE A 171 0.17 2.74 -6.45
N HIS A 172 1.10 3.67 -6.21
CA HIS A 172 1.12 4.96 -6.89
C HIS A 172 1.27 4.83 -8.42
N GLN A 173 2.05 3.85 -8.91
CA GLN A 173 2.15 3.59 -10.35
C GLN A 173 0.87 2.99 -10.94
N LYS A 174 0.22 2.06 -10.22
CA LYS A 174 -1.06 1.46 -10.66
C LYS A 174 -2.21 2.47 -10.69
N SER A 175 -2.26 3.43 -9.76
CA SER A 175 -3.29 4.47 -9.78
C SER A 175 -3.10 5.45 -10.94
N LYS A 176 -1.85 5.66 -11.38
CA LYS A 176 -1.53 6.55 -12.51
C LYS A 176 -1.75 5.91 -13.89
N TYR A 177 -1.62 4.59 -14.00
CA TYR A 177 -1.82 3.85 -15.25
C TYR A 177 -2.67 2.59 -15.02
N PRO A 178 -4.00 2.73 -14.90
CA PRO A 178 -4.87 1.57 -14.80
C PRO A 178 -4.81 0.77 -16.12
N THR A 179 -4.19 -0.41 -16.08
CA THR A 179 -4.31 -1.40 -17.17
C THR A 179 -5.75 -1.88 -17.24
N ASN A 180 -6.44 -1.58 -18.35
CA ASN A 180 -7.77 -2.10 -18.70
C ASN A 180 -7.73 -3.62 -18.90
#